data_AF-A0A0G0ZDF2-F1
#
_entry.id   AF-A0A0G0ZDF2-F1
#
_cell.length_a   1.000
_cell.length_b   1.000
_cell.length_c   1.000
_cell.angle_alpha   90.00
_cell.angle_beta   90.00
_cell.angle_gamma   90.00
#
_symmetry.space_group_name_H-M   'P 1'
#
loop_
_entity.id
_entity.type
_entity.pdbx_description
1 polymer ?
#
loop_
_entity_poly.entity_id
_entity_poly.type
_entity_poly.pdbx_seq_one_letter_code
_entity_poly.pdbx_strand_id
1 'polypeptide(L)'
;MNDLTIIYYSANTISPQFYEHTKNALLKAAGDISIISVSHKPMDLGKNICVGDIGASNINIYKQLLIGAKEATTEYIATAEDDTLYSASHFTHRPTTTGVFAYNMNKWSLFTWSEPPIFSNRGRRTLNAMIAPRKLLIEALEERFAKYPKDEMIQLRFWGELGRYEKYLGVTVRETEQFQSEIPIIMFNHPESLNYKQQGERKRLGIDRAFELPYWGKASDVVKLHQ
;
A
#
# COMPACT_ATOMS: atom_id res chain seq x y z
N MET A 1 9.60 -18.61 -1.73
CA MET A 1 8.22 -18.64 -1.16
C MET A 1 7.28 -18.53 -2.33
N ASN A 2 6.50 -19.58 -2.63
CA ASN A 2 5.77 -19.70 -3.90
C ASN A 2 4.26 -19.49 -3.74
N ASP A 3 3.83 -19.07 -2.56
CA ASP A 3 2.43 -18.94 -2.13
C ASP A 3 1.97 -17.48 -2.02
N LEU A 4 2.85 -16.51 -2.29
CA LEU A 4 2.59 -15.08 -2.22
C LEU A 4 2.91 -14.39 -3.55
N THR A 5 2.05 -13.48 -3.98
CA THR A 5 2.33 -12.52 -5.05
C THR A 5 2.21 -11.11 -4.49
N ILE A 6 3.15 -10.24 -4.82
CA ILE A 6 3.07 -8.81 -4.52
C ILE A 6 2.31 -8.12 -5.66
N ILE A 7 1.22 -7.45 -5.33
CA ILE A 7 0.51 -6.57 -6.25
C ILE A 7 0.98 -5.14 -6.02
N TYR A 8 1.78 -4.66 -6.95
CA TYR A 8 2.26 -3.29 -6.99
C TYR A 8 1.32 -2.43 -7.82
N TYR A 9 0.83 -1.32 -7.30
CA TYR A 9 -0.05 -0.41 -8.04
C TYR A 9 0.49 1.02 -8.01
N SER A 10 0.43 1.69 -9.15
CA SER A 10 0.99 3.03 -9.32
C SER A 10 0.20 3.83 -10.35
N ALA A 11 0.03 5.13 -10.08
CA ALA A 11 -0.48 6.08 -11.06
C ALA A 11 0.65 6.69 -11.94
N ASN A 12 1.90 6.27 -11.72
CA ASN A 12 3.11 6.79 -12.37
C ASN A 12 3.25 8.32 -12.27
N THR A 13 2.93 8.88 -11.10
CA THR A 13 2.97 10.32 -10.84
C THR A 13 4.20 10.77 -10.07
N ILE A 14 4.89 9.86 -9.38
CA ILE A 14 6.11 10.18 -8.63
C ILE A 14 7.29 10.42 -9.59
N SER A 15 8.29 11.18 -9.13
CA SER A 15 9.50 11.43 -9.92
C SER A 15 10.25 10.13 -10.28
N PRO A 16 10.96 10.07 -11.43
CA PRO A 16 11.74 8.90 -11.80
C PRO A 16 12.78 8.48 -10.74
N GLN A 17 13.43 9.47 -10.10
CA GLN A 17 14.40 9.19 -9.04
C GLN A 17 13.74 8.58 -7.81
N PHE A 18 12.56 9.08 -7.41
CA PHE A 18 11.82 8.50 -6.29
C PHE A 18 11.42 7.05 -6.62
N TYR A 19 10.84 6.85 -7.80
CA TYR A 19 10.43 5.54 -8.28
C TYR A 19 11.58 4.52 -8.28
N GLU A 20 12.75 4.88 -8.81
CA GLU A 20 13.87 3.95 -8.85
C GLU A 20 14.34 3.54 -7.46
N HIS A 21 14.36 4.45 -6.48
CA HIS A 21 14.74 4.10 -5.11
C HIS A 21 13.71 3.18 -4.43
N THR A 22 12.42 3.48 -4.53
CA THR A 22 11.38 2.62 -3.93
C THR A 22 11.27 1.28 -4.65
N LYS A 23 11.39 1.25 -5.97
CA LYS A 23 11.48 0.03 -6.78
C LYS A 23 12.65 -0.84 -6.34
N ASN A 24 13.85 -0.28 -6.21
CA ASN A 24 15.03 -1.04 -5.79
C ASN A 24 14.89 -1.59 -4.36
N ALA A 25 14.31 -0.80 -3.45
CA ALA A 25 14.00 -1.26 -2.10
C ALA A 25 12.98 -2.41 -2.11
N LEU A 26 11.93 -2.31 -2.93
CA LEU A 26 10.91 -3.35 -3.08
C LEU A 26 11.51 -4.63 -3.68
N LEU A 27 12.30 -4.55 -4.76
CA LEU A 27 12.94 -5.71 -5.38
C LEU A 27 13.85 -6.44 -4.38
N LYS A 28 14.65 -5.69 -3.61
CA LYS A 28 15.48 -6.26 -2.54
C LYS A 28 14.66 -6.94 -1.45
N ALA A 29 13.54 -6.34 -1.06
CA ALA A 29 12.64 -6.90 -0.04
C ALA A 29 11.86 -8.12 -0.53
N ALA A 30 11.47 -8.13 -1.80
CA ALA A 30 10.71 -9.21 -2.42
C ALA A 30 11.57 -10.47 -2.62
N GLY A 31 12.85 -10.34 -2.96
CA GLY A 31 13.68 -11.48 -3.34
C GLY A 31 13.05 -12.22 -4.52
N ASP A 32 12.73 -13.50 -4.34
CA ASP A 32 12.13 -14.35 -5.38
C ASP A 32 10.59 -14.30 -5.42
N ILE A 33 9.95 -13.45 -4.61
CA ILE A 33 8.48 -13.33 -4.59
C ILE A 33 8.02 -12.72 -5.92
N SER A 34 7.02 -13.35 -6.55
CA SER A 34 6.44 -12.85 -7.80
C SER A 34 5.80 -11.47 -7.61
N ILE A 35 6.08 -10.54 -8.52
CA ILE A 35 5.49 -9.21 -8.54
C ILE A 35 4.58 -9.10 -9.77
N ILE A 36 3.36 -8.62 -9.57
CA ILE A 36 2.49 -8.15 -10.63
C ILE A 36 2.32 -6.65 -10.42
N SER A 37 2.76 -5.85 -11.39
CA SER A 37 2.57 -4.41 -11.37
C SER A 37 1.35 -4.03 -12.21
N VAL A 38 0.50 -3.16 -11.68
CA VAL A 38 -0.65 -2.58 -12.41
C VAL A 38 -0.48 -1.08 -12.42
N SER A 39 -0.26 -0.50 -13.60
CA SER A 39 0.26 0.86 -13.73
C SER A 39 -0.39 1.65 -14.86
N HIS A 40 -0.33 2.98 -14.79
CA HIS A 40 -0.87 3.85 -15.85
C HIS A 40 0.05 3.93 -17.07
N LYS A 41 1.35 3.70 -16.88
CA LYS A 41 2.37 3.65 -17.92
C LYS A 41 3.08 2.29 -17.88
N PRO A 42 3.60 1.80 -19.02
CA PRO A 42 4.42 0.59 -19.02
C PRO A 42 5.60 0.72 -18.07
N MET A 43 5.92 -0.35 -17.34
CA MET A 43 7.08 -0.39 -16.46
C MET A 43 7.73 -1.78 -16.40
N ASP A 44 9.02 -1.80 -16.14
CA ASP A 44 9.80 -3.02 -15.94
C ASP A 44 9.85 -3.38 -14.45
N LEU A 45 8.77 -4.01 -13.97
CA LEU A 45 8.62 -4.46 -12.58
C LEU A 45 7.70 -5.69 -12.54
N GLY A 46 8.31 -6.88 -12.54
CA GLY A 46 7.58 -8.14 -12.57
C GLY A 46 6.69 -8.26 -13.82
N LYS A 47 5.52 -8.91 -13.68
CA LYS A 47 4.51 -8.93 -14.74
C LYS A 47 3.73 -7.62 -14.73
N ASN A 48 3.94 -6.77 -15.74
CA ASN A 48 3.24 -5.50 -15.84
C ASN A 48 1.91 -5.59 -16.61
N ILE A 49 0.85 -5.04 -16.02
CA ILE A 49 -0.46 -4.78 -16.64
C ILE A 49 -0.63 -3.27 -16.73
N CYS A 50 -0.38 -2.71 -17.90
CA CYS A 50 -0.58 -1.29 -18.16
C CYS A 50 -2.06 -1.01 -18.45
N VAL A 51 -2.72 -0.25 -17.58
CA VAL A 51 -4.16 0.10 -17.70
C VAL A 51 -4.41 1.44 -18.40
N GLY A 52 -3.35 2.13 -18.81
CA GLY A 52 -3.43 3.48 -19.36
C GLY A 52 -3.72 4.52 -18.29
N ASP A 53 -3.81 5.79 -18.69
CA ASP A 53 -4.12 6.87 -17.74
C ASP A 53 -5.62 6.88 -17.38
N ILE A 54 -5.93 6.27 -16.24
CA ILE A 54 -7.28 6.25 -15.66
C ILE A 54 -7.47 7.33 -14.58
N GLY A 55 -6.47 8.20 -14.37
CA GLY A 55 -6.46 9.25 -13.36
C GLY A 55 -6.10 8.80 -11.94
N ALA A 56 -5.34 9.59 -11.19
CA ALA A 56 -4.97 9.26 -9.81
C ALA A 56 -6.16 9.44 -8.86
N SER A 57 -6.66 8.34 -8.27
CA SER A 57 -7.76 8.38 -7.32
C SER A 57 -7.76 7.18 -6.36
N ASN A 58 -8.40 7.34 -5.20
CA ASN A 58 -8.58 6.21 -4.27
C ASN A 58 -9.37 5.08 -4.95
N ILE A 59 -10.33 5.39 -5.82
CA ILE A 59 -11.12 4.36 -6.52
C ILE A 59 -10.23 3.53 -7.44
N ASN A 60 -9.35 4.18 -8.20
CA ASN A 60 -8.48 3.51 -9.17
C ASN A 60 -7.41 2.65 -8.51
N ILE A 61 -6.93 3.01 -7.31
CA ILE A 61 -6.09 2.14 -6.49
C ILE A 61 -6.75 0.76 -6.30
N TYR A 62 -8.03 0.73 -5.90
CA TYR A 62 -8.74 -0.54 -5.69
C TYR A 62 -9.08 -1.26 -7.00
N LYS A 63 -9.29 -0.54 -8.12
CA LYS A 63 -9.45 -1.17 -9.45
C LYS A 63 -8.16 -1.85 -9.89
N GLN A 64 -7.02 -1.18 -9.75
CA GLN A 64 -5.70 -1.72 -10.05
C GLN A 64 -5.38 -2.94 -9.17
N LEU A 65 -5.70 -2.86 -7.87
CA LEU A 65 -5.56 -3.98 -6.95
C LEU A 65 -6.40 -5.19 -7.36
N LEU A 66 -7.66 -4.99 -7.77
CA LEU A 66 -8.52 -6.08 -8.25
C LEU A 66 -7.96 -6.73 -9.52
N ILE A 67 -7.46 -5.93 -10.47
CA ILE A 67 -6.83 -6.43 -11.71
C ILE A 67 -5.63 -7.32 -11.36
N GLY A 68 -4.73 -6.83 -10.51
CA GLY A 68 -3.54 -7.59 -10.10
C GLY A 68 -3.91 -8.86 -9.32
N ALA A 69 -4.89 -8.78 -8.42
CA ALA A 69 -5.34 -9.94 -7.64
C ALA A 69 -5.97 -11.03 -8.52
N LYS A 70 -6.71 -10.65 -9.58
CA LYS A 70 -7.27 -11.60 -10.55
C LYS A 70 -6.20 -12.28 -11.39
N GLU A 71 -5.12 -11.57 -11.71
CA GLU A 71 -3.99 -12.12 -12.46
C GLU A 71 -3.13 -13.07 -11.61
N ALA A 72 -2.97 -12.79 -10.32
CA ALA A 72 -2.17 -13.64 -9.43
C ALA A 72 -2.73 -15.07 -9.35
N THR A 73 -1.84 -16.04 -9.29
CA THR A 73 -2.18 -17.47 -9.15
C THR A 73 -1.94 -18.02 -7.76
N THR A 74 -1.19 -17.29 -6.93
CA THR A 74 -0.81 -17.69 -5.58
C THR A 74 -1.98 -17.62 -4.59
N GLU A 75 -1.82 -18.26 -3.44
CA GLU A 75 -2.84 -18.28 -2.39
C GLU A 75 -3.00 -16.91 -1.72
N TYR A 76 -1.88 -16.23 -1.48
CA TYR A 76 -1.84 -14.95 -0.80
C TYR A 76 -1.41 -13.82 -1.73
N ILE A 77 -1.87 -12.62 -1.38
CA ILE A 77 -1.50 -11.35 -1.98
C ILE A 77 -0.90 -10.44 -0.90
N ALA A 78 0.25 -9.83 -1.20
CA ALA A 78 0.74 -8.65 -0.51
C ALA A 78 0.51 -7.42 -1.39
N THR A 79 0.28 -6.26 -0.78
CA THR A 79 0.07 -5.00 -1.49
C THR A 79 1.32 -4.12 -1.44
N ALA A 80 1.61 -3.43 -2.54
CA ALA A 80 2.74 -2.51 -2.62
C ALA A 80 2.40 -1.19 -3.35
N GLU A 81 2.88 -0.07 -2.82
CA GLU A 81 2.75 1.28 -3.38
C GLU A 81 4.10 1.84 -3.85
N ASP A 82 4.05 2.82 -4.76
CA ASP A 82 5.23 3.44 -5.38
C ASP A 82 5.95 4.45 -4.48
N ASP A 83 5.31 4.89 -3.40
CA ASP A 83 5.82 5.81 -2.38
C ASP A 83 6.10 5.13 -1.04
N THR A 84 6.46 3.84 -1.04
CA THR A 84 6.68 3.05 0.18
C THR A 84 7.97 2.21 0.11
N LEU A 85 8.75 2.21 1.19
CA LEU A 85 9.89 1.31 1.38
C LEU A 85 9.46 0.06 2.14
N TYR A 86 9.76 -1.09 1.55
CA TYR A 86 9.44 -2.40 2.11
C TYR A 86 10.67 -3.08 2.71
N SER A 87 10.44 -3.91 3.73
CA SER A 87 11.44 -4.82 4.29
C SER A 87 11.03 -6.26 3.98
N ALA A 88 12.00 -7.17 3.83
CA ALA A 88 11.71 -8.59 3.60
C ALA A 88 10.84 -9.19 4.71
N SER A 89 11.02 -8.75 5.96
CA SER A 89 10.25 -9.20 7.13
C SER A 89 8.75 -8.89 7.02
N HIS A 90 8.33 -7.96 6.16
CA HIS A 90 6.90 -7.76 5.89
C HIS A 90 6.30 -8.95 5.15
N PHE A 91 7.01 -9.49 4.16
CA PHE A 91 6.51 -10.51 3.24
C PHE A 91 6.62 -11.94 3.78
N THR A 92 7.23 -12.13 4.95
CA THR A 92 7.30 -13.43 5.65
C THR A 92 6.01 -13.78 6.40
N HIS A 93 5.10 -12.83 6.61
CA HIS A 93 3.85 -13.07 7.36
C HIS A 93 2.81 -13.79 6.52
N ARG A 94 2.04 -14.68 7.16
CA ARG A 94 0.80 -15.25 6.62
C ARG A 94 -0.31 -15.08 7.65
N PRO A 95 -1.53 -14.75 7.22
CA PRO A 95 -2.66 -14.63 8.13
C PRO A 95 -2.82 -15.88 9.01
N THR A 96 -2.85 -15.70 10.33
CA THR A 96 -3.02 -16.82 11.28
C THR A 96 -4.46 -17.30 11.34
N THR A 97 -5.40 -16.38 11.09
CA THR A 97 -6.83 -16.67 11.01
C THR A 97 -7.21 -16.87 9.55
N THR A 98 -7.94 -17.95 9.26
CA THR A 98 -8.45 -18.19 7.91
C THR A 98 -9.47 -17.11 7.53
N GLY A 99 -9.35 -16.56 6.31
CA GLY A 99 -10.37 -15.66 5.76
C GLY A 99 -10.32 -14.23 6.31
N VAL A 100 -9.16 -13.74 6.72
CA VAL A 100 -8.99 -12.36 7.22
C VAL A 100 -8.03 -11.52 6.37
N PHE A 101 -8.19 -10.20 6.44
CA PHE A 101 -7.16 -9.27 5.97
C PHE A 101 -6.14 -9.01 7.10
N ALA A 102 -4.88 -9.36 6.90
CA ALA A 102 -3.81 -9.10 7.86
C ALA A 102 -3.11 -7.77 7.55
N TYR A 103 -2.99 -6.90 8.55
CA TYR A 103 -2.33 -5.60 8.40
C TYR A 103 -1.07 -5.51 9.24
N ASN A 104 0.03 -5.12 8.60
CA ASN A 104 1.25 -4.79 9.31
C ASN A 104 1.07 -3.45 10.04
N MET A 105 1.23 -3.50 11.36
CA MET A 105 1.15 -2.35 12.25
C MET A 105 2.53 -1.79 12.59
N ASN A 106 3.61 -2.52 12.27
CA ASN A 106 4.95 -1.95 12.29
C ASN A 106 5.22 -1.20 10.97
N LYS A 107 4.55 -0.06 10.85
CA LYS A 107 4.72 0.85 9.72
C LYS A 107 4.82 2.28 10.18
N TRP A 108 5.68 3.03 9.53
CA TRP A 108 5.99 4.41 9.89
C TRP A 108 5.77 5.32 8.69
N SER A 109 5.06 6.41 8.91
CA SER A 109 4.94 7.48 7.93
C SER A 109 6.17 8.40 8.03
N LEU A 110 6.84 8.65 6.92
CA LEU A 110 7.94 9.62 6.82
C LEU A 110 7.41 10.94 6.26
N PHE A 111 7.35 11.97 7.10
CA PHE A 111 6.85 13.29 6.73
C PHE A 111 7.98 14.15 6.18
N THR A 112 7.98 14.39 4.86
CA THR A 112 9.08 15.08 4.17
C THR A 112 9.08 16.59 4.35
N TRP A 113 7.97 17.17 4.83
CA TRP A 113 7.79 18.60 5.06
C TRP A 113 8.00 19.03 6.52
N SER A 114 8.29 18.10 7.42
CA SER A 114 8.71 18.46 8.78
C SER A 114 10.16 18.91 8.76
N GLU A 115 10.53 19.86 9.61
CA GLU A 115 11.91 20.30 9.75
C GLU A 115 12.44 20.07 11.18
N PRO A 116 13.30 19.06 11.40
CA PRO A 116 13.78 18.09 10.42
C PRO A 116 12.71 17.04 10.03
N PRO A 117 12.88 16.30 8.91
CA PRO A 117 11.98 15.21 8.54
C PRO A 117 11.83 14.20 9.67
N ILE A 118 10.64 13.63 9.82
CA ILE A 118 10.30 12.79 10.97
C ILE A 118 9.54 11.53 10.57
N PHE A 119 9.90 10.40 11.17
CA PHE A 119 9.08 9.20 11.15
C PHE A 119 7.97 9.33 12.19
N SER A 120 6.77 8.87 11.86
CA SER A 120 5.67 8.81 12.80
C SER A 120 4.77 7.60 12.60
N ASN A 121 4.43 6.91 13.70
CA ASN A 121 3.49 5.80 13.69
C ASN A 121 2.13 6.25 14.27
N ARG A 122 1.05 5.92 13.56
CA ARG A 122 -0.32 6.32 13.91
C ARG A 122 -1.26 5.18 14.28
N GLY A 123 -0.76 3.95 14.41
CA GLY A 123 -1.57 2.79 14.81
C GLY A 123 -2.79 2.54 13.90
N ARG A 124 -2.73 2.94 12.63
CA ARG A 124 -3.84 2.80 11.65
C ARG A 124 -3.52 1.70 10.65
N ARG A 125 -4.54 0.95 10.24
CA ARG A 125 -4.46 0.05 9.07
C ARG A 125 -4.32 0.91 7.81
N THR A 126 -3.51 0.46 6.86
CA THR A 126 -3.31 1.10 5.55
C THR A 126 -3.22 0.01 4.50
N LEU A 127 -3.72 0.30 3.29
CA LEU A 127 -3.82 -0.70 2.23
C LEU A 127 -2.47 -1.31 1.92
N ASN A 128 -1.45 -0.50 1.65
CA ASN A 128 -0.07 -0.87 1.34
C ASN A 128 0.70 -1.68 2.41
N ALA A 129 0.06 -1.99 3.53
CA ALA A 129 0.59 -2.80 4.62
C ALA A 129 -0.16 -4.13 4.75
N MET A 130 -0.99 -4.49 3.77
CA MET A 130 -1.92 -5.61 3.83
C MET A 130 -1.33 -6.86 3.17
N ILE A 131 -1.52 -8.00 3.84
CA ILE A 131 -1.39 -9.34 3.28
C ILE A 131 -2.73 -10.07 3.47
N ALA A 132 -3.23 -10.72 2.42
CA ALA A 132 -4.56 -11.32 2.44
C ALA A 132 -4.67 -12.57 1.57
N PRO A 133 -5.61 -13.50 1.87
CA PRO A 133 -6.00 -14.53 0.92
C PRO A 133 -6.51 -13.91 -0.37
N ARG A 134 -5.99 -14.37 -1.52
CA ARG A 134 -6.29 -13.83 -2.85
C ARG A 134 -7.79 -13.84 -3.14
N LYS A 135 -8.46 -14.97 -2.87
CA LYS A 135 -9.90 -15.15 -3.14
C LYS A 135 -10.74 -14.15 -2.32
N LEU A 136 -10.43 -13.99 -1.03
CA LEU A 136 -11.11 -13.05 -0.15
C LEU A 136 -10.99 -11.60 -0.66
N LEU A 137 -9.79 -11.22 -1.13
CA LEU A 137 -9.54 -9.90 -1.70
C LEU A 137 -10.38 -9.67 -2.96
N ILE A 138 -10.40 -10.64 -3.88
CA ILE A 138 -11.21 -10.57 -5.11
C ILE A 138 -12.69 -10.43 -4.76
N GLU A 139 -13.22 -11.32 -3.92
CA GLU A 139 -14.63 -11.30 -3.49
C GLU A 139 -15.02 -9.96 -2.86
N ALA A 140 -14.17 -9.38 -2.02
CA ALA A 140 -14.43 -8.11 -1.36
C ALA A 140 -14.51 -6.94 -2.34
N LEU A 141 -13.60 -6.89 -3.30
CA LEU A 141 -13.55 -5.82 -4.28
C LEU A 141 -14.65 -5.97 -5.33
N GLU A 142 -14.93 -7.19 -5.80
CA GLU A 142 -16.05 -7.46 -6.70
C GLU A 142 -17.39 -7.09 -6.06
N GLU A 143 -17.60 -7.43 -4.79
CA GLU A 143 -18.81 -7.03 -4.06
C GLU A 143 -18.94 -5.50 -3.96
N ARG A 144 -17.84 -4.79 -3.62
CA ARG A 144 -17.82 -3.33 -3.59
C ARG A 144 -18.16 -2.72 -4.96
N PHE A 145 -17.53 -3.18 -6.04
CA PHE A 145 -17.77 -2.65 -7.38
C PHE A 145 -19.13 -3.07 -7.97
N ALA A 146 -19.66 -4.24 -7.61
CA ALA A 146 -21.02 -4.64 -7.99
C ALA A 146 -22.07 -3.76 -7.30
N LYS A 147 -21.86 -3.42 -6.03
CA LYS A 147 -22.75 -2.52 -5.28
C LYS A 147 -22.66 -1.06 -5.75
N TYR A 148 -21.47 -0.63 -6.14
CA TYR A 148 -21.19 0.73 -6.62
C TYR A 148 -20.62 0.67 -8.05
N PRO A 149 -21.47 0.36 -9.06
CA PRO A 149 -21.01 0.12 -10.44
C PRO A 149 -20.54 1.39 -11.15
N LYS A 150 -20.80 2.56 -10.56
CA LYS A 150 -20.37 3.85 -11.06
C LYS A 150 -19.63 4.64 -9.99
N ASP A 151 -18.55 5.30 -10.38
CA ASP A 151 -17.67 6.02 -9.45
C ASP A 151 -18.42 7.15 -8.69
N GLU A 152 -19.42 7.78 -9.31
CA GLU A 152 -20.21 8.85 -8.68
C GLU A 152 -21.10 8.36 -7.53
N MET A 153 -21.40 7.07 -7.48
CA MET A 153 -22.15 6.44 -6.38
C MET A 153 -21.28 6.19 -5.14
N ILE A 154 -19.95 6.25 -5.28
CA ILE A 154 -19.01 5.90 -4.23
C ILE A 154 -18.85 7.07 -3.25
N GLN A 155 -19.20 6.83 -1.99
CA GLN A 155 -18.91 7.76 -0.90
C GLN A 155 -17.42 7.66 -0.49
N LEU A 156 -16.57 8.52 -1.06
CA LEU A 156 -15.11 8.50 -0.87
C LEU A 156 -14.65 8.46 0.60
N ARG A 157 -15.40 9.06 1.53
CA ARG A 157 -15.09 9.02 2.98
C ARG A 157 -15.11 7.60 3.59
N PHE A 158 -15.79 6.66 2.94
CA PHE A 158 -15.87 5.25 3.33
C PHE A 158 -15.14 4.34 2.34
N TRP A 159 -14.54 4.89 1.28
CA TRP A 159 -13.79 4.13 0.29
C TRP A 159 -12.32 4.03 0.70
N GLY A 160 -12.06 3.14 1.66
CA GLY A 160 -10.75 2.93 2.26
C GLY A 160 -10.50 1.47 2.57
N GLU A 161 -9.63 1.24 3.56
CA GLU A 161 -9.07 -0.08 3.88
C GLU A 161 -10.14 -1.18 3.99
N LEU A 162 -9.79 -2.38 3.52
CA LEU A 162 -10.65 -3.55 3.57
C LEU A 162 -10.77 -4.07 5.01
N GLY A 163 -11.99 -4.42 5.43
CA GLY A 163 -12.34 -4.80 6.80
C GLY A 163 -12.43 -3.64 7.79
N ARG A 164 -12.66 -2.42 7.30
CA ARG A 164 -12.84 -1.21 8.12
C ARG A 164 -14.14 -0.46 7.84
N TYR A 165 -14.52 -0.31 6.58
CA TYR A 165 -15.62 0.56 6.16
C TYR A 165 -16.82 -0.18 5.59
N GLU A 166 -16.77 -1.50 5.53
CA GLU A 166 -17.75 -2.40 4.93
C GLU A 166 -19.16 -2.15 5.49
N LYS A 167 -19.29 -1.94 6.81
CA LYS A 167 -20.56 -1.61 7.46
C LYS A 167 -21.19 -0.33 6.88
N TYR A 168 -20.39 0.70 6.61
CA TYR A 168 -20.87 1.97 6.05
C TYR A 168 -21.11 1.91 4.55
N LEU A 169 -20.36 1.04 3.85
CA LEU A 169 -20.61 0.68 2.46
C LEU A 169 -21.79 -0.30 2.31
N GLY A 170 -22.29 -0.86 3.42
CA GLY A 170 -23.33 -1.89 3.44
C GLY A 170 -22.99 -3.14 2.63
N VAL A 171 -21.72 -3.51 2.59
CA VAL A 171 -21.22 -4.76 2.01
C VAL A 171 -20.84 -5.72 3.14
N THR A 172 -20.54 -6.97 2.82
CA THR A 172 -20.11 -7.99 3.77
C THR A 172 -18.93 -7.51 4.60
N VAL A 173 -19.12 -7.46 5.92
CA VAL A 173 -18.06 -7.10 6.87
C VAL A 173 -17.10 -8.26 6.99
N ARG A 174 -15.87 -8.05 6.52
CA ARG A 174 -14.79 -9.04 6.59
C ARG A 174 -13.88 -8.73 7.77
N GLU A 175 -13.43 -9.79 8.44
CA GLU A 175 -12.56 -9.67 9.60
C GLU A 175 -11.13 -9.27 9.20
N THR A 176 -10.43 -8.70 10.18
CA THR A 176 -9.03 -8.29 10.02
C THR A 176 -8.22 -8.72 11.21
N GLU A 177 -6.98 -9.12 10.97
CA GLU A 177 -5.98 -9.29 12.02
C GLU A 177 -4.87 -8.24 11.89
N GLN A 178 -4.08 -8.09 12.94
CA GLN A 178 -2.92 -7.21 12.99
C GLN A 178 -1.68 -8.06 13.24
N PHE A 179 -0.58 -7.72 12.56
CA PHE A 179 0.73 -8.29 12.83
C PHE A 179 1.78 -7.19 12.87
N GLN A 180 2.98 -7.54 13.33
CA GLN A 180 4.13 -6.63 13.31
C GLN A 180 5.30 -7.36 12.68
N SER A 181 5.81 -6.81 11.57
CA SER A 181 7.09 -7.26 11.03
C SER A 181 8.25 -6.82 11.92
N GLU A 182 9.36 -7.53 11.89
CA GLU A 182 10.58 -7.16 12.65
C GLU A 182 11.11 -5.79 12.21
N ILE A 183 11.22 -5.57 10.91
CA ILE A 183 11.67 -4.31 10.32
C ILE A 183 10.46 -3.55 9.80
N PRO A 184 10.27 -2.27 10.17
CA PRO A 184 9.11 -1.51 9.73
C PRO A 184 9.10 -1.26 8.22
N ILE A 185 7.91 -1.10 7.65
CA ILE A 185 7.77 -0.47 6.32
C ILE A 185 7.65 1.04 6.47
N ILE A 186 8.18 1.81 5.52
CA ILE A 186 8.18 3.28 5.54
C ILE A 186 7.28 3.83 4.45
N MET A 187 6.26 4.57 4.82
CA MET A 187 5.33 5.21 3.89
C MET A 187 5.67 6.69 3.77
N PHE A 188 6.04 7.14 2.58
CA PHE A 188 6.32 8.55 2.40
C PHE A 188 5.05 9.38 2.46
N ASN A 189 5.16 10.53 3.09
CA ASN A 189 4.17 11.59 3.05
C ASN A 189 4.87 12.79 2.44
N HIS A 190 4.59 13.02 1.16
CA HIS A 190 5.26 14.01 0.31
C HIS A 190 4.23 14.79 -0.54
N PRO A 191 4.61 15.95 -1.11
CA PRO A 191 3.69 16.82 -1.85
C PRO A 191 2.97 16.18 -3.05
N GLU A 192 3.57 15.17 -3.67
CA GLU A 192 3.01 14.48 -4.83
C GLU A 192 2.04 13.34 -4.44
N SER A 193 1.99 12.96 -3.15
CA SER A 193 1.12 11.88 -2.67
C SER A 193 -0.37 12.24 -2.84
N LEU A 194 -1.20 11.24 -3.12
CA LEU A 194 -2.64 11.42 -3.40
C LEU A 194 -3.37 12.21 -2.30
N ASN A 195 -3.03 11.95 -1.03
CA ASN A 195 -3.69 12.54 0.12
C ASN A 195 -3.11 13.92 0.52
N TYR A 196 -1.97 14.34 -0.04
CA TYR A 196 -1.40 15.65 0.24
C TYR A 196 -2.32 16.77 -0.24
N LYS A 197 -3.00 16.61 -1.37
CA LYS A 197 -3.95 17.62 -1.89
C LYS A 197 -5.06 17.99 -0.90
N GLN A 198 -5.46 17.06 -0.02
CA GLN A 198 -6.55 17.29 0.94
C GLN A 198 -6.03 17.87 2.27
N GLN A 199 -4.97 17.29 2.82
CA GLN A 199 -4.50 17.63 4.16
C GLN A 199 -3.22 18.47 4.16
N GLY A 200 -2.39 18.32 3.13
CA GLY A 200 -1.09 18.95 3.01
C GLY A 200 -0.25 18.73 4.26
N GLU A 201 0.45 19.79 4.64
CA GLU A 201 1.29 19.82 5.84
C GLU A 201 0.48 19.77 7.16
N ARG A 202 -0.85 19.94 7.10
CA ARG A 202 -1.75 19.87 8.28
C ARG A 202 -2.02 18.44 8.73
N LYS A 203 -1.52 17.43 8.01
CA LYS A 203 -1.70 16.03 8.38
C LYS A 203 -1.04 15.77 9.73
N ARG A 204 -1.89 15.49 10.73
CA ARG A 204 -1.46 15.27 12.11
C ARG A 204 -0.50 14.08 12.20
N LEU A 205 0.62 14.30 12.87
CA LEU A 205 1.54 13.23 13.29
C LEU A 205 0.87 12.29 14.30
N GLY A 206 1.42 11.09 14.43
CA GLY A 206 1.11 10.13 15.48
C GLY A 206 1.75 10.46 16.81
N ILE A 207 1.50 9.57 17.78
CA ILE A 207 2.04 9.66 19.14
C ILE A 207 3.51 9.26 19.09
N ASP A 208 3.80 8.11 18.49
CA ASP A 208 5.17 7.65 18.32
C ASP A 208 5.84 8.39 17.17
N ARG A 209 7.02 8.92 17.45
CA ARG A 209 7.83 9.74 16.55
C ARG A 209 9.29 9.40 16.74
N ALA A 210 10.03 9.39 15.64
CA ALA A 210 11.45 9.15 15.66
C ALA A 210 12.13 9.94 14.53
N PHE A 211 13.34 10.43 14.79
CA PHE A 211 14.19 11.00 13.74
C PHE A 211 15.09 9.94 13.10
N GLU A 212 15.16 8.75 13.69
CA GLU A 212 15.99 7.64 13.25
C GLU A 212 15.32 6.31 13.60
N LEU A 213 15.38 5.34 12.68
CA LEU A 213 14.92 3.98 12.92
C LEU A 213 16.11 3.02 12.72
N PRO A 214 16.28 1.97 13.56
CA PRO A 214 17.49 1.14 13.54
C PRO A 214 17.88 0.56 12.17
N TYR A 215 16.89 0.18 11.35
CA TYR A 215 17.15 -0.38 10.02
C TYR A 215 17.26 0.69 8.92
N TRP A 216 16.46 1.76 9.01
CA TRP A 216 16.34 2.77 7.94
C TRP A 216 17.26 3.97 8.12
N GLY A 217 17.90 4.10 9.29
CA GLY A 217 18.71 5.25 9.63
C GLY A 217 17.88 6.51 9.84
N LYS A 218 18.50 7.67 9.63
CA LYS A 218 17.89 8.98 9.89
C LYS A 218 16.86 9.34 8.82
N ALA A 219 15.74 9.89 9.26
CA ALA A 219 14.67 10.38 8.39
C ALA A 219 15.19 11.37 7.34
N SER A 220 16.08 12.29 7.72
CA SER A 220 16.68 13.26 6.80
C SER A 220 17.51 12.60 5.70
N ASP A 221 18.22 11.51 6.00
CA ASP A 221 19.05 10.83 5.02
C ASP A 221 18.20 10.00 4.06
N VAL A 222 17.13 9.39 4.58
CA VAL A 222 16.12 8.72 3.72
C VAL A 222 15.47 9.72 2.76
N VAL A 223 15.08 10.91 3.23
CA VAL A 223 14.48 11.95 2.35
C VAL A 223 15.44 12.37 1.24
N LYS A 224 16.73 12.61 1.55
CA LYS A 224 17.72 13.03 0.55
C LYS A 224 17.89 12.04 -0.61
N LEU A 225 17.70 10.75 -0.38
CA LEU A 225 17.77 9.74 -1.45
C LEU A 225 16.64 9.91 -2.47
N HIS A 226 15.51 10.50 -2.08
CA HIS A 226 14.28 10.56 -2.87
C HIS A 226 13.98 11.97 -3.41
N GLN A 227 14.92 12.91 -3.29
CA GLN A 227 14.86 14.29 -3.80
C GLN A 227 15.76 14.51 -5.00
#